data_AF-A0A961IIL5-F1
#
_entry.id   AF-A0A961IIL5-F1
#
_cell.length_a   1.000
_cell.length_b   1.000
_cell.length_c   1.000
_cell.angle_alpha   90.00
_cell.angle_beta   90.00
_cell.angle_gamma   90.00
#
_symmetry.space_group_name_H-M   'P 1'
#
loop_
_entity.id
_entity.type
_entity.pdbx_description
1 polymer ?
#
loop_
_entity_poly.entity_id
_entity_poly.type
_entity_poly.pdbx_seq_one_letter_code
_entity_poly.pdbx_strand_id
1 'polypeptide(L)'
;REFGDRENLTREARRNVIESTILNEADDESLRPVWIDYVGLFVVNTVRWLSFKPALALIHDREVLLRLRFAFYMERKKRYQQAAGQYRKLARMGSDGNPQTAGFIDLHYGFCLAMAGEHNHAARRLQLVIKRYPGTHYAQTAAIILGLLEEHRRKSAVIADRDLTDLEKARLFYEQKMYRDALDYFNRYEHLLDPDLQRKARSLEETGDIKAATDLYNQLVNQSDDSGIVRDSNRRLLMIGHFYGGGRELADESEARGRRIGDGSTMDTVRTTAQNSREDYILTELKDIETIARENDIDLEELEDLRQELVETVAVENDLTRPLRRPEFPAPARPPEVPLFSAQQWQAIESMQRNGLYPLKQPDIRGIALPRETVVQAVTGVPFQLELRNGRQVQGSYARFESTGLLVHTESLRVRVPYFEITGLSVETTQATFRLHFKDESVRDVRIREFSRTGLKVLVGNQPREYRYTELNVLSVP
;
A
#
# COMPACT_ATOMS: atom_id res chain seq x y z
N ARG A 1 11.88 3.48 9.36
CA ARG A 1 10.64 2.94 9.98
C ARG A 1 9.49 2.87 8.95
N GLU A 2 9.79 2.63 7.66
CA GLU A 2 8.79 2.70 6.58
C GLU A 2 8.39 1.34 5.97
N PHE A 3 8.98 0.23 6.43
CA PHE A 3 8.58 -1.11 6.00
C PHE A 3 7.62 -1.71 7.02
N GLY A 4 6.51 -2.25 6.53
CA GLY A 4 5.68 -3.12 7.35
C GLY A 4 4.66 -2.45 8.27
N ASP A 5 4.39 -1.14 8.10
CA ASP A 5 3.30 -0.56 8.90
C ASP A 5 1.98 -1.16 8.43
N ARG A 6 1.31 -1.89 9.32
CA ARG A 6 0.07 -2.64 9.05
C ARG A 6 -0.99 -1.74 8.39
N GLU A 7 -0.96 -0.46 8.70
CA GLU A 7 -1.82 0.56 8.11
C GLU A 7 -1.55 0.76 6.61
N ASN A 8 -0.30 0.76 6.17
CA ASN A 8 0.07 0.94 4.77
C ASN A 8 -0.36 -0.27 3.93
N LEU A 9 -0.13 -1.49 4.44
CA LEU A 9 -0.56 -2.73 3.78
C LEU A 9 -2.08 -2.80 3.62
N THR A 10 -2.81 -2.45 4.68
CA THR A 10 -4.28 -2.43 4.67
C THR A 10 -4.81 -1.38 3.69
N ARG A 11 -4.16 -0.21 3.62
CA ARG A 11 -4.51 0.85 2.67
C ARG A 11 -4.27 0.41 1.22
N GLU A 12 -3.14 -0.24 0.96
CA GLU A 12 -2.82 -0.83 -0.35
C GLU A 12 -3.85 -1.91 -0.73
N ALA A 13 -4.19 -2.83 0.18
CA ALA A 13 -5.23 -3.84 -0.06
C ALA A 13 -6.60 -3.21 -0.37
N ARG A 14 -7.03 -2.21 0.42
CA ARG A 14 -8.30 -1.49 0.18
C ARG A 14 -8.32 -0.78 -1.16
N ARG A 15 -7.19 -0.15 -1.55
CA ARG A 15 -7.05 0.48 -2.86
C ARG A 15 -7.27 -0.55 -3.97
N ASN A 16 -6.63 -1.71 -3.89
CA ASN A 16 -6.78 -2.78 -4.89
C ASN A 16 -8.24 -3.27 -4.99
N VAL A 17 -8.96 -3.34 -3.87
CA VAL A 17 -10.40 -3.69 -3.86
C VAL A 17 -11.23 -2.64 -4.58
N ILE A 18 -11.04 -1.36 -4.28
CA ILE A 18 -11.76 -0.27 -4.96
C ILE A 18 -11.49 -0.30 -6.45
N GLU A 19 -10.23 -0.47 -6.86
CA GLU A 19 -9.86 -0.59 -8.27
C GLU A 19 -10.48 -1.84 -8.94
N SER A 20 -10.66 -2.94 -8.22
CA SER A 20 -11.40 -4.12 -8.72
C SER A 20 -12.88 -3.82 -8.94
N THR A 21 -13.49 -3.02 -8.07
CA THR A 21 -14.91 -2.70 -8.18
C THR A 21 -15.17 -1.88 -9.43
N ILE A 22 -14.32 -0.89 -9.75
CA ILE A 22 -14.47 -0.03 -10.94
C ILE A 22 -14.52 -0.85 -12.24
N LEU A 23 -13.72 -1.91 -12.35
CA LEU A 23 -13.75 -2.81 -13.52
C LEU A 23 -15.08 -3.56 -13.68
N ASN A 24 -15.69 -3.91 -12.55
CA ASN A 24 -16.88 -4.75 -12.48
C ASN A 24 -18.19 -3.94 -12.28
N GLU A 25 -18.11 -2.61 -12.16
CA GLU A 25 -19.27 -1.72 -12.01
C GLU A 25 -19.92 -1.41 -13.38
N ALA A 26 -19.18 -1.63 -14.46
CA ALA A 26 -19.68 -1.58 -15.83
C ALA A 26 -20.33 -2.90 -16.29
N ASP A 27 -20.74 -3.79 -15.40
CA ASP A 27 -21.45 -5.04 -15.71
C ASP A 27 -22.82 -5.12 -15.03
N ASP A 28 -23.50 -3.98 -14.93
CA ASP A 28 -24.95 -4.06 -14.80
C ASP A 28 -25.47 -4.70 -16.11
N GLU A 29 -26.25 -5.78 -16.03
CA GLU A 29 -26.84 -6.51 -17.18
C GLU A 29 -27.59 -5.58 -18.15
N SER A 30 -27.81 -4.33 -17.76
CA SER A 30 -28.30 -3.19 -18.55
C SER A 30 -27.39 -2.74 -19.70
N LEU A 31 -26.14 -3.21 -19.81
CA LEU A 31 -25.25 -2.90 -20.95
C LEU A 31 -25.34 -3.88 -22.12
N ARG A 32 -26.09 -4.99 -21.97
CA ARG A 32 -26.50 -5.78 -23.14
C ARG A 32 -27.61 -5.01 -23.84
N PRO A 33 -27.43 -4.58 -25.10
CA PRO A 33 -28.48 -3.86 -25.78
C PRO A 33 -29.69 -4.76 -25.93
N VAL A 34 -30.74 -4.43 -25.20
CA VAL A 34 -32.06 -5.00 -25.41
C VAL A 34 -32.58 -4.45 -26.74
N TRP A 35 -33.53 -5.11 -27.39
CA TRP A 35 -34.13 -4.61 -28.63
C TRP A 35 -34.63 -3.14 -28.51
N ILE A 36 -34.99 -2.70 -27.31
CA ILE A 36 -35.34 -1.31 -26.98
C ILE A 36 -34.17 -0.34 -27.16
N ASP A 37 -32.93 -0.76 -26.87
CA ASP A 37 -31.75 0.08 -27.03
C ASP A 37 -31.40 0.29 -28.50
N TYR A 38 -31.69 -0.68 -29.37
CA TYR A 38 -31.59 -0.51 -30.82
C TYR A 38 -32.63 0.48 -31.36
N VAL A 39 -33.86 0.45 -30.83
CA VAL A 39 -34.90 1.43 -31.16
C VAL A 39 -34.52 2.82 -30.64
N GLY A 40 -34.02 2.90 -29.42
CA GLY A 40 -33.49 4.12 -28.82
C GLY A 40 -32.33 4.70 -29.63
N LEU A 41 -31.38 3.85 -30.03
CA LEU A 41 -30.25 4.22 -30.88
C LEU A 41 -30.72 4.75 -32.24
N PHE A 42 -31.71 4.10 -32.86
CA PHE A 42 -32.30 4.57 -34.12
C PHE A 42 -32.91 5.97 -33.98
N VAL A 43 -33.69 6.21 -32.92
CA VAL A 43 -34.30 7.51 -32.65
C VAL A 43 -33.24 8.58 -32.38
N VAL A 44 -32.26 8.28 -31.52
CA VAL A 44 -31.17 9.19 -31.18
C VAL A 44 -30.32 9.50 -32.42
N ASN A 45 -29.98 8.50 -33.23
CA ASN A 45 -29.22 8.68 -34.45
C ASN A 45 -29.99 9.47 -35.52
N THR A 46 -31.32 9.33 -35.58
CA THR A 46 -32.17 10.16 -36.44
C THR A 46 -32.09 11.64 -36.04
N VAL A 47 -32.20 11.94 -34.74
CA VAL A 47 -32.07 13.31 -34.22
C VAL A 47 -30.65 13.87 -34.42
N ARG A 48 -29.63 13.03 -34.23
CA ARG A 48 -28.23 13.41 -34.46
C ARG A 48 -27.96 13.68 -35.93
N TRP A 49 -28.47 12.83 -36.83
CA TRP A 49 -28.39 13.04 -38.27
C TRP A 49 -29.05 14.35 -38.70
N LEU A 50 -30.25 14.65 -38.19
CA LEU A 50 -30.92 15.94 -38.40
C LEU A 50 -30.13 17.14 -37.85
N SER A 51 -29.30 16.90 -36.83
CA SER A 51 -28.39 17.90 -36.24
C SER A 51 -27.00 17.92 -36.87
N PHE A 52 -26.79 17.21 -38.00
CA PHE A 52 -25.48 17.01 -38.64
C PHE A 52 -24.39 16.47 -37.70
N LYS A 53 -24.79 15.70 -36.69
CA LYS A 53 -23.88 14.99 -35.78
C LYS A 53 -23.68 13.56 -36.27
N PRO A 54 -22.49 12.98 -36.10
CA PRO A 54 -22.22 11.59 -36.48
C PRO A 54 -23.10 10.62 -35.67
N ALA A 55 -23.48 9.51 -36.30
CA ALA A 55 -24.24 8.43 -35.69
C ALA A 55 -23.44 7.77 -34.57
N LEU A 56 -24.13 7.32 -33.52
CA LEU A 56 -23.60 6.50 -32.45
C LEU A 56 -23.69 5.03 -32.88
N ALA A 57 -22.63 4.26 -32.66
CA ALA A 57 -22.62 2.81 -32.88
C ALA A 57 -22.49 2.11 -31.53
N LEU A 58 -23.40 1.18 -31.21
CA LEU A 58 -23.35 0.42 -29.96
C LEU A 58 -22.30 -0.72 -29.97
N ILE A 59 -21.88 -1.16 -31.15
CA ILE A 59 -21.09 -2.40 -31.35
C ILE A 59 -19.58 -2.12 -31.33
N HIS A 60 -19.15 -0.97 -31.86
CA HIS A 60 -17.72 -0.58 -31.92
C HIS A 60 -17.12 -0.23 -30.54
N ASP A 61 -17.97 -0.01 -29.53
CA ASP A 61 -17.54 0.24 -28.16
C ASP A 61 -17.13 -1.05 -27.42
N ARG A 62 -17.57 -2.25 -27.83
CA ARG A 62 -17.33 -3.48 -27.03
C ARG A 62 -15.89 -3.99 -27.14
N GLU A 63 -15.29 -3.98 -28.33
CA GLU A 63 -13.87 -4.35 -28.50
C GLU A 63 -12.96 -3.36 -27.75
N VAL A 64 -13.22 -2.07 -27.92
CA VAL A 64 -12.52 -0.98 -27.21
C VAL A 64 -12.67 -1.14 -25.70
N LEU A 65 -13.88 -1.42 -25.20
CA LEU A 65 -14.15 -1.64 -23.79
C LEU A 65 -13.42 -2.87 -23.25
N LEU A 66 -13.43 -3.99 -23.98
CA LEU A 66 -12.76 -5.23 -23.57
C LEU A 66 -11.25 -5.02 -23.49
N ARG A 67 -10.64 -4.42 -24.52
CA ARG A 67 -9.22 -4.05 -24.52
C ARG A 67 -8.89 -3.07 -23.40
N LEU A 68 -9.77 -2.11 -23.12
CA LEU A 68 -9.57 -1.13 -22.05
C LEU A 68 -9.59 -1.78 -20.67
N ARG A 69 -10.58 -2.65 -20.42
CA ARG A 69 -10.67 -3.45 -19.19
C ARG A 69 -9.42 -4.33 -19.05
N PHE A 70 -8.94 -4.93 -20.14
CA PHE A 70 -7.76 -5.79 -20.13
C PHE A 70 -6.48 -5.00 -19.83
N ALA A 71 -6.30 -3.83 -20.46
CA ALA A 71 -5.18 -2.95 -20.20
C ALA A 71 -5.15 -2.51 -18.73
N PHE A 72 -6.31 -2.15 -18.16
CA PHE A 72 -6.42 -1.75 -16.77
C PHE A 72 -6.21 -2.91 -15.79
N TYR A 73 -6.69 -4.11 -16.14
CA TYR A 73 -6.37 -5.34 -15.40
C TYR A 73 -4.85 -5.54 -15.33
N MET A 74 -4.13 -5.43 -16.45
CA MET A 74 -2.67 -5.55 -16.49
C MET A 74 -1.96 -4.45 -15.68
N GLU A 75 -2.45 -3.20 -15.75
CA GLU A 75 -1.91 -2.09 -14.96
C GLU A 75 -2.00 -2.39 -13.45
N ARG A 76 -3.14 -2.89 -12.97
CA ARG A 76 -3.35 -3.26 -11.56
C ARG A 76 -2.46 -4.42 -11.11
N LYS A 77 -2.18 -5.36 -12.00
CA LYS A 77 -1.21 -6.45 -11.78
C LYS A 77 0.26 -5.97 -11.86
N LYS A 78 0.49 -4.66 -11.97
CA LYS A 78 1.81 -4.03 -12.16
C LYS A 78 2.53 -4.47 -13.44
N ARG A 79 1.81 -5.05 -14.41
CA ARG A 79 2.35 -5.46 -15.71
C ARG A 79 2.37 -4.27 -16.66
N TYR A 80 3.11 -3.23 -16.28
CA TYR A 80 3.04 -1.91 -16.90
C TYR A 80 3.43 -1.91 -18.38
N GLN A 81 4.38 -2.76 -18.80
CA GLN A 81 4.76 -2.86 -20.22
C GLN A 81 3.63 -3.45 -21.09
N GLN A 82 2.97 -4.50 -20.60
CA GLN A 82 1.81 -5.12 -21.27
C GLN A 82 0.64 -4.14 -21.35
N ALA A 83 0.30 -3.51 -20.22
CA ALA A 83 -0.73 -2.47 -20.14
C ALA A 83 -0.44 -1.31 -21.11
N ALA A 84 0.80 -0.80 -21.14
CA ALA A 84 1.21 0.26 -22.06
C ALA A 84 1.08 -0.16 -23.53
N GLY A 85 1.39 -1.43 -23.85
CA GLY A 85 1.19 -2.01 -25.18
C GLY A 85 -0.28 -1.94 -25.62
N GLN A 86 -1.20 -2.31 -24.73
CA GLN A 86 -2.64 -2.31 -24.97
C GLN A 86 -3.21 -0.90 -25.06
N TYR A 87 -2.83 0.02 -24.15
CA TYR A 87 -3.24 1.42 -24.26
C TYR A 87 -2.71 2.08 -25.54
N ARG A 88 -1.53 1.69 -26.03
CA ARG A 88 -1.00 2.16 -27.32
C ARG A 88 -1.84 1.67 -28.50
N LYS A 89 -2.31 0.41 -28.48
CA LYS A 89 -3.23 -0.13 -29.50
C LYS A 89 -4.54 0.66 -29.49
N LEU A 90 -5.16 0.80 -28.32
CA LEU A 90 -6.38 1.59 -28.11
C LEU A 90 -6.26 3.03 -28.59
N ALA A 91 -5.14 3.69 -28.32
CA ALA A 91 -4.90 5.06 -28.77
C ALA A 91 -4.75 5.19 -30.30
N ARG A 92 -4.42 4.10 -31.02
CA ARG A 92 -4.32 4.05 -32.49
C ARG A 92 -5.64 3.72 -33.16
N MET A 93 -6.45 2.87 -32.55
CA MET A 93 -7.81 2.55 -33.01
C MET A 93 -8.66 3.83 -33.08
N GLY A 94 -8.34 4.82 -32.25
CA GLY A 94 -9.13 6.04 -32.13
C GLY A 94 -10.24 5.82 -31.12
N SER A 95 -10.50 6.84 -30.31
CA SER A 95 -11.66 6.84 -29.41
C SER A 95 -12.72 7.64 -30.16
N ASP A 96 -13.54 6.95 -30.94
CA ASP A 96 -14.52 7.54 -31.86
C ASP A 96 -15.46 8.53 -31.15
N GLY A 97 -15.05 9.79 -31.08
CA GLY A 97 -15.84 10.88 -30.56
C GLY A 97 -16.09 10.89 -29.04
N ASN A 98 -15.40 10.08 -28.22
CA ASN A 98 -15.48 10.14 -26.75
C ASN A 98 -14.18 10.68 -26.12
N PRO A 99 -14.09 12.00 -25.85
CA PRO A 99 -12.93 12.62 -25.23
C PRO A 99 -12.61 12.09 -23.83
N GLN A 100 -13.57 11.52 -23.10
CA GLN A 100 -13.32 10.97 -21.76
C GLN A 100 -12.54 9.67 -21.85
N THR A 101 -13.00 8.74 -22.70
CA THR A 101 -12.28 7.48 -22.97
C THR A 101 -10.90 7.75 -23.55
N ALA A 102 -10.79 8.70 -24.49
CA ALA A 102 -9.51 9.13 -25.07
C ALA A 102 -8.55 9.70 -24.01
N GLY A 103 -9.05 10.59 -23.14
CA GLY A 103 -8.29 11.18 -22.04
C GLY A 103 -7.82 10.15 -21.02
N PHE A 104 -8.67 9.18 -20.69
CA PHE A 104 -8.34 8.06 -19.82
C PHE A 104 -7.22 7.19 -20.43
N ILE A 105 -7.38 6.72 -21.67
CA ILE A 105 -6.39 5.91 -22.37
C ILE A 105 -5.03 6.64 -22.44
N ASP A 106 -5.04 7.91 -22.84
CA ASP A 106 -3.80 8.67 -23.01
C ASP A 106 -3.08 8.91 -21.67
N LEU A 107 -3.84 9.18 -20.60
CA LEU A 107 -3.30 9.35 -19.24
C LEU A 107 -2.68 8.05 -18.73
N HIS A 108 -3.43 6.95 -18.76
CA HIS A 108 -2.99 5.66 -18.25
C HIS A 108 -1.81 5.10 -19.06
N TYR A 109 -1.77 5.34 -20.37
CA TYR A 109 -0.59 5.03 -21.18
C TYR A 109 0.66 5.78 -20.69
N GLY A 110 0.53 7.09 -20.46
CA GLY A 110 1.62 7.91 -19.92
C GLY A 110 2.07 7.45 -18.53
N PHE A 111 1.12 7.07 -17.67
CA PHE A 111 1.39 6.52 -16.34
C PHE A 111 2.13 5.17 -16.41
N CYS A 112 1.67 4.22 -17.22
CA CYS A 112 2.34 2.92 -17.39
C CYS A 112 3.78 3.08 -17.90
N LEU A 113 4.01 4.00 -18.85
CA LEU A 113 5.36 4.33 -19.31
C LEU A 113 6.23 4.89 -18.18
N ALA A 114 5.66 5.73 -17.31
CA ALA A 114 6.37 6.27 -16.15
C ALA A 114 6.79 5.15 -15.19
N MET A 115 5.85 4.26 -14.85
CA MET A 115 6.10 3.15 -13.93
C MET A 115 7.07 2.10 -14.50
N ALA A 116 7.06 1.90 -15.82
CA ALA A 116 8.03 1.03 -16.51
C ALA A 116 9.45 1.64 -16.62
N GLY A 117 9.66 2.90 -16.19
CA GLY A 117 10.94 3.59 -16.26
C GLY A 117 11.22 4.29 -17.60
N GLU A 118 10.27 4.33 -18.53
CA GLU A 118 10.40 5.05 -19.80
C GLU A 118 10.11 6.55 -19.64
N HIS A 119 10.80 7.22 -18.70
CA HIS A 119 10.49 8.58 -18.24
C HIS A 119 10.40 9.61 -19.38
N ASN A 120 11.28 9.53 -20.38
CA ASN A 120 11.26 10.44 -21.54
C ASN A 120 10.00 10.25 -22.40
N HIS A 121 9.55 9.01 -22.57
CA HIS A 121 8.36 8.69 -23.35
C HIS A 121 7.10 9.08 -22.56
N ALA A 122 7.08 8.75 -21.27
CA ALA A 122 6.05 9.14 -20.33
C ALA A 122 5.85 10.67 -20.33
N ALA A 123 6.94 11.45 -20.18
CA ALA A 123 6.87 12.91 -20.16
C ALA A 123 6.25 13.48 -21.43
N ARG A 124 6.67 12.99 -22.62
CA ARG A 124 6.07 13.41 -23.89
C ARG A 124 4.60 13.05 -23.97
N ARG A 125 4.20 11.87 -23.48
CA ARG A 125 2.80 11.43 -23.51
C ARG A 125 1.93 12.24 -22.56
N LEU A 126 2.38 12.50 -21.35
CA LEU A 126 1.67 13.31 -20.36
C LEU A 126 1.54 14.77 -20.80
N GLN A 127 2.57 15.35 -21.44
CA GLN A 127 2.46 16.67 -22.07
C GLN A 127 1.40 16.69 -23.18
N LEU A 128 1.26 15.61 -23.94
CA LEU A 128 0.21 15.50 -24.95
C LEU A 128 -1.18 15.47 -24.31
N VAL A 129 -1.36 14.74 -23.19
CA VAL A 129 -2.62 14.73 -22.42
C VAL A 129 -3.00 16.14 -21.97
N ILE A 130 -2.05 16.87 -21.38
CA ILE A 130 -2.27 18.25 -20.92
C ILE A 130 -2.73 19.15 -22.07
N LYS A 131 -2.09 19.02 -23.25
CA LYS A 131 -2.41 19.82 -24.44
C LYS A 131 -3.75 19.44 -25.07
N ARG A 132 -4.09 18.15 -25.11
CA ARG A 132 -5.29 17.64 -25.79
C ARG A 132 -6.55 17.77 -24.95
N TYR A 133 -6.45 17.70 -23.62
CA TYR A 133 -7.60 17.69 -22.71
C TYR A 133 -7.53 18.84 -21.68
N PRO A 134 -7.32 20.11 -22.10
CA PRO A 134 -7.11 21.22 -21.17
C PRO A 134 -8.34 21.43 -20.27
N GLY A 135 -8.10 21.77 -19.00
CA GLY A 135 -9.15 22.03 -18.01
C GLY A 135 -9.85 20.78 -17.45
N THR A 136 -9.51 19.57 -17.93
CA THR A 136 -10.06 18.31 -17.41
C THR A 136 -9.25 17.77 -16.24
N HIS A 137 -9.83 16.84 -15.47
CA HIS A 137 -9.10 16.13 -14.43
C HIS A 137 -7.93 15.29 -14.99
N TYR A 138 -8.02 14.81 -16.24
CA TYR A 138 -6.91 14.09 -16.90
C TYR A 138 -5.69 14.99 -17.07
N ALA A 139 -5.86 16.24 -17.53
CA ALA A 139 -4.77 17.19 -17.64
C ALA A 139 -4.17 17.57 -16.29
N GLN A 140 -5.00 17.72 -15.25
CA GLN A 140 -4.53 18.00 -13.88
C GLN A 140 -3.68 16.84 -13.35
N THR A 141 -4.16 15.60 -13.46
CA THR A 141 -3.42 14.41 -13.06
C THR A 141 -2.14 14.23 -13.87
N ALA A 142 -2.19 14.44 -15.18
CA ALA A 142 -1.00 14.37 -16.04
C ALA A 142 0.06 15.42 -15.65
N ALA A 143 -0.36 16.63 -15.28
CA ALA A 143 0.56 17.67 -14.80
C ALA A 143 1.22 17.30 -13.47
N ILE A 144 0.46 16.66 -12.55
CA ILE A 144 1.02 16.15 -11.29
C ILE A 144 2.07 15.07 -11.57
N ILE A 145 1.74 14.07 -12.40
CA ILE A 145 2.68 12.98 -12.73
C ILE A 145 3.92 13.55 -13.43
N LEU A 146 3.75 14.48 -14.37
CA LEU A 146 4.87 15.13 -15.06
C LEU A 146 5.78 15.89 -14.08
N GLY A 147 5.19 16.64 -13.14
CA GLY A 147 5.95 17.33 -12.09
C GLY A 147 6.75 16.36 -11.20
N LEU A 148 6.17 15.21 -10.85
CA LEU A 148 6.87 14.15 -10.12
C LEU A 148 8.04 13.57 -10.93
N LEU A 149 7.87 13.35 -12.23
CA LEU A 149 8.96 12.88 -13.12
C LEU A 149 10.10 13.91 -13.23
N GLU A 150 9.78 15.20 -13.29
CA GLU A 150 10.78 16.27 -13.33
C GLU A 150 11.52 16.41 -11.99
N GLU A 151 10.80 16.27 -10.87
CA GLU A 151 11.41 16.20 -9.54
C GLU A 151 12.32 14.98 -9.40
N HIS A 152 11.85 13.81 -9.83
CA HIS A 152 12.65 12.57 -9.88
C HIS A 152 13.94 12.81 -10.67
N ARG A 153 13.87 13.39 -11.87
CA ARG A 153 15.05 13.68 -12.69
C ARG A 153 16.04 14.59 -11.97
N ARG A 154 15.58 15.65 -11.32
CA ARG A 154 16.43 16.56 -10.54
C ARG A 154 17.08 15.87 -9.35
N LYS A 155 16.30 15.13 -8.55
CA LYS A 155 16.82 14.36 -7.41
C LYS A 155 17.81 13.29 -7.84
N SER A 156 17.54 12.63 -8.98
CA SER A 156 18.42 11.60 -9.53
C SER A 156 19.79 12.16 -9.87
N ALA A 157 19.84 13.31 -10.55
CA ALA A 157 21.09 14.00 -10.83
C ALA A 157 21.85 14.37 -9.54
N VAL A 158 21.15 14.89 -8.52
CA VAL A 158 21.75 15.24 -7.23
C VAL A 158 22.31 14.01 -6.51
N ILE A 159 21.60 12.88 -6.49
CA ILE A 159 22.08 11.66 -5.83
C ILE A 159 23.25 11.05 -6.60
N ALA A 160 23.19 11.06 -7.94
CA ALA A 160 24.24 10.52 -8.79
C ALA A 160 25.59 11.26 -8.61
N ASP A 161 25.54 12.58 -8.42
CA ASP A 161 26.72 13.45 -8.23
C ASP A 161 27.33 13.38 -6.83
N ARG A 162 26.61 12.81 -5.84
CA ARG A 162 27.16 12.65 -4.49
C ARG A 162 28.31 11.66 -4.45
N ASP A 163 29.31 12.00 -3.64
CA ASP A 163 30.41 11.11 -3.29
C ASP A 163 29.95 10.10 -2.22
N LEU A 164 29.24 9.07 -2.69
CA LEU A 164 28.69 7.97 -1.91
C LEU A 164 28.97 6.66 -2.62
N THR A 165 29.03 5.57 -1.86
CA THR A 165 29.13 4.23 -2.45
C THR A 165 27.88 3.88 -3.26
N ASP A 166 28.02 2.98 -4.24
CA ASP A 166 26.88 2.52 -5.06
C ASP A 166 25.74 1.96 -4.21
N LEU A 167 26.05 1.25 -3.12
CA LEU A 167 25.03 0.73 -2.20
C LEU A 167 24.30 1.84 -1.42
N GLU A 168 25.01 2.87 -0.98
CA GLU A 168 24.38 4.03 -0.34
C GLU A 168 23.51 4.81 -1.32
N LYS A 169 23.95 4.95 -2.57
CA LYS A 169 23.12 5.51 -3.65
C LYS A 169 21.86 4.67 -3.85
N ALA A 170 21.98 3.34 -3.94
CA ALA A 170 20.85 2.43 -4.08
C ALA A 170 19.80 2.63 -2.97
N ARG A 171 20.26 2.71 -1.71
CA ARG A 171 19.40 2.95 -0.55
C ARG A 171 18.72 4.33 -0.61
N LEU A 172 19.45 5.38 -1.00
CA LEU A 172 18.87 6.72 -1.15
C LEU A 172 17.83 6.78 -2.27
N PHE A 173 18.10 6.17 -3.43
CA PHE A 173 17.12 6.06 -4.51
C PHE A 173 15.87 5.33 -4.04
N TYR A 174 16.05 4.23 -3.32
CA TYR A 174 14.96 3.47 -2.75
C TYR A 174 14.11 4.32 -1.79
N GLU A 175 14.73 5.07 -0.88
CA GLU A 175 14.05 5.94 0.09
C GLU A 175 13.26 7.06 -0.60
N GLN A 176 13.73 7.52 -1.76
CA GLN A 176 12.99 8.47 -2.61
C GLN A 176 11.92 7.81 -3.49
N LYS A 177 11.68 6.50 -3.33
CA LYS A 177 10.75 5.68 -4.15
C LYS A 177 11.12 5.64 -5.64
N MET A 178 12.39 5.87 -5.94
CA MET A 178 12.95 5.85 -7.29
C MET A 178 13.41 4.43 -7.60
N TYR A 179 12.46 3.50 -7.64
CA TYR A 179 12.73 2.06 -7.62
C TYR A 179 13.57 1.56 -8.80
N ARG A 180 13.34 2.10 -10.01
CA ARG A 180 14.13 1.72 -11.18
C ARG A 180 15.60 2.10 -11.02
N ASP A 181 15.86 3.35 -10.62
CA ASP A 181 17.24 3.82 -10.37
C ASP A 181 17.88 3.01 -9.23
N ALA A 182 17.12 2.69 -8.16
CA ALA A 182 17.62 1.86 -7.06
C ALA A 182 18.06 0.46 -7.55
N LEU A 183 17.31 -0.16 -8.46
CA LEU A 183 17.66 -1.45 -9.06
C LEU A 183 18.96 -1.39 -9.87
N ASP A 184 19.20 -0.32 -10.62
CA ASP A 184 20.42 -0.15 -11.41
C ASP A 184 21.69 -0.17 -10.56
N TYR A 185 21.59 0.27 -9.30
CA TYR A 185 22.70 0.18 -8.32
C TYR A 185 22.67 -1.14 -7.54
N PHE A 186 21.52 -1.62 -7.07
CA PHE A 186 21.43 -2.90 -6.35
C PHE A 186 21.89 -4.10 -7.20
N ASN A 187 21.71 -4.06 -8.52
CA ASN A 187 22.10 -5.13 -9.44
C ASN A 187 23.62 -5.23 -9.67
N ARG A 188 24.41 -4.24 -9.22
CA ARG A 188 25.88 -4.28 -9.31
C ARG A 188 26.52 -5.16 -8.24
N TYR A 189 25.76 -5.53 -7.22
CA TYR A 189 26.21 -6.35 -6.12
C TYR A 189 25.70 -7.78 -6.29
N GLU A 190 26.62 -8.74 -6.23
CA GLU A 190 26.30 -10.18 -6.26
C GLU A 190 25.66 -10.63 -4.94
N HIS A 191 26.12 -10.07 -3.83
CA HIS A 191 25.64 -10.38 -2.50
C HIS A 191 25.19 -9.11 -1.77
N LEU A 192 23.94 -9.11 -1.31
CA LEU A 192 23.35 -8.05 -0.51
C LEU A 192 22.99 -8.59 0.87
N LEU A 193 23.06 -7.73 1.88
CA LEU A 193 22.49 -8.03 3.19
C LEU A 193 20.96 -8.07 3.10
N ASP A 194 20.31 -8.84 3.98
CA ASP A 194 18.85 -9.04 3.96
C ASP A 194 18.02 -7.75 3.87
N PRO A 195 18.35 -6.65 4.58
CA PRO A 195 17.61 -5.40 4.43
C PRO A 195 17.68 -4.82 3.02
N ASP A 196 18.83 -4.92 2.36
CA ASP A 196 19.01 -4.41 1.00
C ASP A 196 18.44 -5.36 -0.05
N LEU A 197 18.50 -6.67 0.21
CA LEU A 197 17.83 -7.67 -0.62
C LEU A 197 16.32 -7.48 -0.59
N GLN A 198 15.74 -7.17 0.57
CA GLN A 198 14.32 -6.85 0.70
C GLN A 198 13.95 -5.58 -0.07
N ARG A 199 14.78 -4.53 -0.01
CA ARG A 199 14.60 -3.30 -0.80
C ARG A 199 14.68 -3.57 -2.30
N LYS A 200 15.62 -4.42 -2.73
CA LYS A 200 15.73 -4.88 -4.11
C LYS A 200 14.46 -5.62 -4.54
N ALA A 201 13.99 -6.58 -3.76
CA ALA A 201 12.73 -7.31 -4.01
C ALA A 201 11.54 -6.35 -4.14
N ARG A 202 11.43 -5.36 -3.24
CA ARG A 202 10.38 -4.35 -3.30
C ARG A 202 10.49 -3.47 -4.55
N SER A 203 11.70 -3.13 -4.97
CA SER A 203 11.90 -2.33 -6.18
C SER A 203 11.53 -3.11 -7.44
N LEU A 204 11.83 -4.41 -7.49
CA LEU A 204 11.36 -5.30 -8.56
C LEU A 204 9.83 -5.38 -8.58
N GLU A 205 9.21 -5.55 -7.40
CA GLU A 205 7.76 -5.60 -7.27
C GLU A 205 7.09 -4.31 -7.78
N GLU A 206 7.61 -3.14 -7.38
CA GLU A 206 7.06 -1.84 -7.76
C GLU A 206 7.31 -1.46 -9.22
N THR A 207 8.32 -2.06 -9.87
CA THR A 207 8.61 -1.86 -11.30
C THR A 207 7.98 -2.92 -12.19
N GLY A 208 7.28 -3.90 -11.61
CA GLY A 208 6.50 -4.91 -12.34
C GLY A 208 7.22 -6.23 -12.62
N ASP A 209 8.46 -6.42 -12.15
CA ASP A 209 9.13 -7.73 -12.20
C ASP A 209 8.72 -8.60 -11.01
N ILE A 210 7.44 -9.02 -11.04
CA ILE A 210 6.81 -9.77 -9.95
C ILE A 210 7.49 -11.12 -9.72
N LYS A 211 8.02 -11.74 -10.78
CA LYS A 211 8.70 -13.04 -10.67
C LYS A 211 9.99 -12.93 -9.89
N ALA A 212 10.89 -12.04 -10.31
CA ALA A 212 12.15 -11.84 -9.59
C ALA A 212 11.92 -11.32 -8.16
N ALA A 213 10.89 -10.49 -7.96
CA ALA A 213 10.50 -10.05 -6.62
C ALA A 213 10.07 -11.23 -5.73
N THR A 214 9.20 -12.10 -6.25
CA THR A 214 8.71 -13.31 -5.54
C THR A 214 9.85 -14.23 -5.18
N ASP A 215 10.80 -14.47 -6.09
CA ASP A 215 11.98 -15.30 -5.82
C ASP A 215 12.83 -14.75 -4.66
N LEU A 216 13.11 -13.44 -4.67
CA LEU A 216 13.88 -12.80 -3.59
C LEU A 216 13.11 -12.79 -2.25
N TYR A 217 11.80 -12.56 -2.28
CA TYR A 217 11.00 -12.66 -1.06
C TYR A 217 10.96 -14.08 -0.51
N ASN A 218 10.84 -15.09 -1.38
CA ASN A 218 10.91 -16.49 -1.00
C ASN A 218 12.28 -16.85 -0.39
N GLN A 219 13.38 -16.30 -0.94
CA GLN A 219 14.70 -16.43 -0.34
C GLN A 219 14.74 -15.86 1.09
N LEU A 220 14.19 -14.66 1.30
CA LEU A 220 14.18 -13.99 2.61
C LEU A 220 13.34 -14.74 3.63
N VAL A 221 12.14 -15.21 3.27
CA VAL A 221 11.23 -15.88 4.23
C VAL A 221 11.65 -17.30 4.61
N ASN A 222 12.57 -17.91 3.86
CA ASN A 222 13.11 -19.25 4.15
C ASN A 222 14.34 -19.20 5.07
N GLN A 223 14.74 -18.02 5.54
CA GLN A 223 15.78 -17.86 6.55
C GLN A 223 15.27 -18.29 7.94
N SER A 224 16.18 -18.76 8.81
CA SER A 224 15.85 -19.39 10.09
C SER A 224 15.32 -18.42 11.17
N ASP A 225 15.57 -17.13 11.02
CA ASP A 225 15.33 -16.15 12.07
C ASP A 225 14.01 -15.41 11.84
N ASP A 226 13.09 -15.51 12.81
CA ASP A 226 11.85 -14.71 12.84
C ASP A 226 12.18 -13.23 13.07
N SER A 227 12.57 -12.58 11.98
CA SER A 227 12.92 -11.16 11.94
C SER A 227 11.75 -10.33 11.38
N GLY A 228 11.79 -9.02 11.62
CA GLY A 228 10.84 -8.10 10.97
C GLY A 228 10.88 -8.21 9.44
N ILE A 229 12.05 -8.53 8.86
CA ILE A 229 12.24 -8.70 7.41
C ILE A 229 11.51 -9.93 6.89
N VAL A 230 11.54 -11.05 7.62
CA VAL A 230 10.81 -12.27 7.26
C VAL A 230 9.30 -12.01 7.26
N ARG A 231 8.77 -11.38 8.31
CA ARG A 231 7.35 -11.01 8.38
C ARG A 231 6.94 -10.07 7.25
N ASP A 232 7.71 -9.03 7.00
CA ASP A 232 7.41 -8.06 5.94
C ASP A 232 7.50 -8.67 4.55
N SER A 233 8.49 -9.53 4.29
CA SER A 233 8.62 -10.25 3.02
C SER A 233 7.44 -11.22 2.81
N ASN A 234 7.03 -11.93 3.86
CA ASN A 234 5.86 -12.82 3.80
C ASN A 234 4.55 -12.04 3.56
N ARG A 235 4.39 -10.85 4.15
CA ARG A 235 3.26 -9.96 3.85
C ARG A 235 3.24 -9.53 2.39
N ARG A 236 4.41 -9.28 1.77
CA ARG A 236 4.49 -8.96 0.35
C ARG A 236 4.12 -10.15 -0.54
N LEU A 237 4.57 -11.36 -0.21
CA LEU A 237 4.14 -12.57 -0.91
C LEU A 237 2.62 -12.77 -0.84
N LEU A 238 2.00 -12.50 0.33
CA LEU A 238 0.54 -12.53 0.47
C LEU A 238 -0.15 -11.51 -0.46
N MET A 239 0.37 -10.29 -0.53
CA MET A 239 -0.15 -9.26 -1.44
C MET A 239 0.00 -9.66 -2.91
N ILE A 240 1.15 -10.25 -3.28
CA ILE A 240 1.40 -10.72 -4.63
C ILE A 240 0.41 -11.83 -5.00
N GLY A 241 0.20 -12.80 -4.11
CA GLY A 241 -0.75 -13.88 -4.31
C GLY A 241 -2.19 -13.39 -4.50
N HIS A 242 -2.66 -12.45 -3.67
CA HIS A 242 -4.04 -11.95 -3.79
C HIS A 242 -4.24 -10.93 -4.91
N PHE A 243 -3.30 -10.00 -5.11
CA PHE A 243 -3.56 -8.81 -5.91
C PHE A 243 -2.69 -8.70 -7.16
N TYR A 244 -1.44 -9.18 -7.15
CA TYR A 244 -0.47 -8.91 -8.23
C TYR A 244 -0.13 -10.11 -9.12
N GLY A 245 -0.99 -11.12 -9.13
CA GLY A 245 -0.88 -12.23 -10.08
C GLY A 245 0.11 -13.31 -9.64
N GLY A 246 0.31 -13.48 -8.33
CA GLY A 246 1.07 -14.61 -7.78
C GLY A 246 0.25 -15.89 -7.57
N GLY A 247 -1.06 -15.84 -7.81
CA GLY A 247 -1.95 -16.98 -7.62
C GLY A 247 -2.36 -17.26 -6.17
N ARG A 248 -3.45 -18.02 -6.01
CA ARG A 248 -4.04 -18.34 -4.70
C ARG A 248 -3.15 -19.24 -3.85
N GLU A 249 -2.41 -20.14 -4.47
CA GLU A 249 -1.48 -21.05 -3.77
C GLU A 249 -0.39 -20.27 -3.03
N LEU A 250 0.18 -19.23 -3.66
CA LEU A 250 1.16 -18.35 -3.02
C LEU A 250 0.55 -17.58 -1.84
N ALA A 251 -0.69 -17.13 -1.97
CA ALA A 251 -1.41 -16.46 -0.88
C ALA A 251 -1.65 -17.41 0.30
N ASP A 252 -2.13 -18.63 0.02
CA ASP A 252 -2.41 -19.65 1.04
C ASP A 252 -1.11 -20.10 1.75
N GLU A 253 -0.01 -20.29 1.02
CA GLU A 253 1.30 -20.59 1.62
C GLU A 253 1.79 -19.44 2.51
N SER A 254 1.66 -18.21 2.03
CA SER A 254 2.05 -17.01 2.78
C SER A 254 1.20 -16.84 4.04
N GLU A 255 -0.09 -17.12 3.98
CA GLU A 255 -0.97 -17.11 5.15
C GLU A 255 -0.54 -18.17 6.17
N ALA A 256 -0.30 -19.41 5.73
CA ALA A 256 0.13 -20.50 6.60
C ALA A 256 1.50 -20.21 7.24
N ARG A 257 2.44 -19.61 6.50
CA ARG A 257 3.72 -19.15 7.05
C ARG A 257 3.53 -18.00 8.04
N GLY A 258 2.74 -16.99 7.68
CA GLY A 258 2.44 -15.83 8.53
C GLY A 258 1.85 -16.21 9.88
N ARG A 259 0.95 -17.20 9.91
CA ARG A 259 0.39 -17.76 11.15
C ARG A 259 1.47 -18.42 12.03
N ARG A 260 2.42 -19.15 11.43
CA ARG A 260 3.52 -19.81 12.16
C ARG A 260 4.48 -18.81 12.81
N ILE A 261 4.71 -17.66 12.18
CA ILE A 261 5.59 -16.59 12.68
C ILE A 261 4.85 -15.49 13.46
N GLY A 262 3.64 -15.80 13.98
CA GLY A 262 2.90 -14.89 14.86
C GLY A 262 2.29 -13.65 14.19
N ASP A 263 2.17 -13.62 12.86
CA ASP A 263 1.60 -12.50 12.09
C ASP A 263 0.15 -12.74 11.61
N GLY A 264 -0.55 -13.70 12.23
CA GLY A 264 -1.89 -14.14 11.81
C GLY A 264 -2.91 -13.01 11.68
N SER A 265 -2.90 -12.03 12.58
CA SER A 265 -3.87 -10.91 12.53
C SER A 265 -3.72 -10.02 11.28
N THR A 266 -2.50 -9.87 10.75
CA THR A 266 -2.25 -9.16 9.49
C THR A 266 -2.73 -9.99 8.31
N MET A 267 -2.44 -11.31 8.33
CA MET A 267 -2.91 -12.24 7.30
C MET A 267 -4.44 -12.21 7.19
N ASP A 268 -5.15 -12.30 8.31
CA ASP A 268 -6.62 -12.24 8.35
C ASP A 268 -7.14 -10.90 7.80
N THR A 269 -6.50 -9.78 8.13
CA THR A 269 -6.92 -8.45 7.64
C THR A 269 -6.81 -8.37 6.11
N VAL A 270 -5.69 -8.83 5.55
CA VAL A 270 -5.46 -8.80 4.10
C VAL A 270 -6.38 -9.79 3.38
N ARG A 271 -6.52 -11.01 3.90
CA ARG A 271 -7.42 -12.03 3.34
C ARG A 271 -8.86 -11.56 3.29
N THR A 272 -9.40 -11.05 4.41
CA THR A 272 -10.78 -10.54 4.45
C THR A 272 -10.96 -9.36 3.50
N THR A 273 -9.93 -8.52 3.34
CA THR A 273 -9.98 -7.44 2.35
C THR A 273 -9.96 -8.00 0.92
N ALA A 274 -9.13 -8.98 0.62
CA ALA A 274 -9.05 -9.63 -0.69
C ALA A 274 -10.33 -10.38 -1.05
N GLN A 275 -11.04 -10.98 -0.08
CA GLN A 275 -12.35 -11.60 -0.31
C GLN A 275 -13.43 -10.62 -0.75
N ASN A 276 -13.26 -9.32 -0.44
CA ASN A 276 -14.14 -8.26 -0.93
C ASN A 276 -13.73 -7.76 -2.33
N SER A 277 -12.57 -8.17 -2.85
CA SER A 277 -12.25 -7.90 -4.25
C SER A 277 -13.12 -8.78 -5.13
N ARG A 278 -13.67 -8.20 -6.18
CA ARG A 278 -14.42 -8.95 -7.19
C ARG A 278 -13.42 -9.68 -8.07
N GLU A 279 -13.70 -10.95 -8.38
CA GLU A 279 -12.95 -11.69 -9.40
C GLU A 279 -13.01 -10.88 -10.69
N ASP A 280 -11.86 -10.66 -11.34
CA ASP A 280 -11.79 -9.76 -12.48
C ASP A 280 -12.60 -10.38 -13.63
N TYR A 281 -13.82 -9.87 -13.88
CA TYR A 281 -14.80 -10.41 -14.84
C TYR A 281 -14.23 -10.60 -16.25
N ILE A 282 -13.21 -9.81 -16.60
CA ILE A 282 -12.43 -9.95 -17.83
C ILE A 282 -11.91 -11.38 -18.05
N LEU A 283 -11.57 -12.11 -16.98
CA LEU A 283 -11.09 -13.49 -17.05
C LEU A 283 -12.19 -14.45 -17.51
N THR A 284 -13.45 -14.11 -17.23
CA THR A 284 -14.62 -14.85 -17.67
C THR A 284 -14.98 -14.45 -19.10
N GLU A 285 -15.00 -13.15 -19.43
CA GLU A 285 -15.26 -12.68 -20.81
C GLU A 285 -14.24 -13.24 -21.81
N LEU A 286 -12.95 -13.25 -21.46
CA LEU A 286 -11.89 -13.74 -22.35
C LEU A 286 -11.90 -15.27 -22.51
N LYS A 287 -12.59 -16.01 -21.63
CA LYS A 287 -12.83 -17.46 -21.85
C LYS A 287 -13.92 -17.71 -22.89
N ASP A 288 -14.89 -16.80 -22.99
CA ASP A 288 -16.02 -16.88 -23.93
C ASP A 288 -15.81 -16.00 -25.18
N ILE A 289 -14.55 -15.70 -25.51
CA ILE A 289 -14.17 -14.73 -26.55
C ILE A 289 -14.74 -15.06 -27.93
N GLU A 290 -14.90 -16.36 -28.25
CA GLU A 290 -15.52 -16.82 -29.50
C GLU A 290 -17.00 -16.45 -29.60
N THR A 291 -17.72 -16.52 -28.48
CA THR A 291 -19.12 -16.09 -28.40
C THR A 291 -19.21 -14.57 -28.53
N ILE A 292 -18.30 -13.84 -27.88
CA ILE A 292 -18.24 -12.37 -27.97
C ILE A 292 -17.91 -11.93 -29.41
N ALA A 293 -16.90 -12.52 -30.05
CA ALA A 293 -16.54 -12.21 -31.43
C ALA A 293 -17.73 -12.42 -32.39
N ARG A 294 -18.41 -13.57 -32.26
CA ARG A 294 -19.57 -13.92 -33.09
C ARG A 294 -20.78 -13.01 -32.86
N GLU A 295 -21.09 -12.67 -31.61
CA GLU A 295 -22.24 -11.83 -31.26
C GLU A 295 -22.08 -10.36 -31.67
N ASN A 296 -20.83 -9.88 -31.76
CA ASN A 296 -20.54 -8.46 -31.98
C ASN A 296 -19.88 -8.18 -33.33
N ASP A 297 -19.81 -9.18 -34.23
CA ASP A 297 -19.21 -9.05 -35.56
C ASP A 297 -17.77 -8.50 -35.51
N ILE A 298 -16.99 -8.94 -34.51
CA ILE A 298 -15.58 -8.58 -34.32
C ILE A 298 -14.73 -9.68 -34.94
N ASP A 299 -13.62 -9.31 -35.59
CA ASP A 299 -12.66 -10.29 -36.09
C ASP A 299 -12.06 -11.08 -34.91
N LEU A 300 -12.23 -12.41 -34.96
CA LEU A 300 -11.73 -13.29 -33.89
C LEU A 300 -10.21 -13.20 -33.76
N GLU A 301 -9.49 -12.99 -34.87
CA GLU A 301 -8.02 -12.87 -34.87
C GLU A 301 -7.58 -11.62 -34.07
N GLU A 302 -8.36 -10.54 -34.11
CA GLU A 302 -8.09 -9.33 -33.35
C GLU A 302 -8.28 -9.53 -31.85
N LEU A 303 -9.17 -10.42 -31.42
CA LEU A 303 -9.43 -10.70 -30.01
C LEU A 303 -8.57 -11.85 -29.46
N GLU A 304 -8.13 -12.77 -30.32
CA GLU A 304 -7.31 -13.91 -29.94
C GLU A 304 -5.94 -13.48 -29.39
N ASP A 305 -5.45 -12.30 -29.80
CA ASP A 305 -4.24 -11.68 -29.23
C ASP A 305 -4.37 -11.40 -27.72
N LEU A 306 -5.54 -10.92 -27.26
CA LEU A 306 -5.84 -10.69 -25.85
C LEU A 306 -5.91 -12.00 -25.09
N ARG A 307 -6.54 -13.02 -25.68
CA ARG A 307 -6.62 -14.35 -25.08
C ARG A 307 -5.23 -14.96 -24.93
N GLN A 308 -4.38 -14.86 -25.94
CA GLN A 308 -3.01 -15.38 -25.87
C GLN A 308 -2.20 -14.65 -24.81
N GLU A 309 -2.23 -13.31 -24.78
CA GLU A 309 -1.54 -12.52 -23.78
C GLU A 309 -2.05 -12.81 -22.36
N LEU A 310 -3.35 -13.09 -22.20
CA LEU A 310 -3.91 -13.55 -20.94
C LEU A 310 -3.41 -14.95 -20.56
N VAL A 311 -3.39 -15.90 -21.49
CA VAL A 311 -2.91 -17.28 -21.23
C VAL A 311 -1.43 -17.25 -20.83
N GLU A 312 -0.60 -16.47 -21.52
CA GLU A 312 0.79 -16.26 -21.14
C GLU A 312 0.91 -15.64 -19.75
N THR A 313 0.02 -14.68 -19.44
CA THR A 313 -0.04 -14.05 -18.13
C THR A 313 -0.34 -15.05 -17.03
N VAL A 314 -1.43 -15.82 -17.18
CA VAL A 314 -1.86 -16.88 -16.25
C VAL A 314 -0.82 -17.99 -16.15
N ALA A 315 -0.14 -18.34 -17.24
CA ALA A 315 0.93 -19.33 -17.24
C ALA A 315 2.12 -18.85 -16.37
N VAL A 316 2.48 -17.57 -16.44
CA VAL A 316 3.48 -16.99 -15.53
C VAL A 316 2.97 -17.05 -14.08
N GLU A 317 1.70 -16.74 -13.81
CA GLU A 317 1.15 -16.84 -12.45
C GLU A 317 1.27 -18.28 -11.89
N ASN A 318 0.95 -19.29 -12.71
CA ASN A 318 1.09 -20.70 -12.33
C ASN A 318 2.55 -21.15 -12.18
N ASP A 319 3.50 -20.52 -12.87
CA ASP A 319 4.93 -20.78 -12.66
C ASP A 319 5.40 -20.21 -11.32
N LEU A 320 4.83 -19.09 -10.87
CA LEU A 320 5.09 -18.52 -9.53
C LEU A 320 4.55 -19.39 -8.40
N THR A 321 3.53 -20.21 -8.66
CA THR A 321 2.94 -21.11 -7.66
C THR A 321 3.58 -22.49 -7.62
N ARG A 322 4.44 -22.84 -8.59
CA ARG A 322 5.21 -24.08 -8.48
C ARG A 322 6.00 -24.03 -7.17
N PRO A 323 5.83 -25.00 -6.27
CA PRO A 323 6.60 -25.02 -5.04
C PRO A 323 8.05 -25.01 -5.47
N LEU A 324 8.77 -23.92 -5.13
CA LEU A 324 10.22 -23.89 -5.22
C LEU A 324 10.64 -25.17 -4.53
N ARG A 325 11.19 -26.13 -5.31
CA ARG A 325 11.72 -27.39 -4.78
C ARG A 325 12.47 -26.99 -3.54
N ARG A 326 11.97 -27.40 -2.36
CA ARG A 326 12.74 -27.23 -1.12
C ARG A 326 14.12 -27.74 -1.50
N PRO A 327 15.19 -26.93 -1.41
CA PRO A 327 16.51 -27.52 -1.38
C PRO A 327 16.38 -28.61 -0.32
N GLU A 328 16.61 -29.87 -0.69
CA GLU A 328 16.80 -30.92 0.29
C GLU A 328 18.04 -30.50 1.04
N PHE A 329 17.85 -29.66 2.06
CA PHE A 329 18.89 -29.40 3.02
C PHE A 329 19.14 -30.77 3.65
N PRO A 330 20.36 -31.34 3.50
CA PRO A 330 20.68 -32.54 4.25
C PRO A 330 20.34 -32.23 5.70
N ALA A 331 19.61 -33.14 6.35
CA ALA A 331 19.23 -33.00 7.75
C ALA A 331 20.45 -32.48 8.51
N PRO A 332 20.31 -31.39 9.30
CA PRO A 332 21.46 -30.74 9.91
C PRO A 332 22.29 -31.82 10.61
N ALA A 333 23.53 -32.01 10.13
CA ALA A 333 24.45 -32.91 10.80
C ALA A 333 24.45 -32.48 12.27
N ARG A 334 24.17 -33.43 13.18
CA ARG A 334 24.23 -33.16 14.62
C ARG A 334 25.53 -32.38 14.86
N PRO A 335 25.47 -31.13 15.38
CA PRO A 335 26.69 -30.40 15.64
C PRO A 335 27.54 -31.29 16.56
N PRO A 336 28.85 -31.46 16.29
CA PRO A 336 29.70 -32.17 17.22
C PRO A 336 29.52 -31.53 18.59
N GLU A 337 29.22 -32.34 19.61
CA GLU A 337 29.15 -31.91 21.00
C GLU A 337 30.53 -31.43 21.42
N VAL A 338 30.86 -30.18 21.09
CA VAL A 338 32.00 -29.48 21.64
C VAL A 338 31.45 -28.75 22.87
N PRO A 339 31.81 -29.17 24.10
CA PRO A 339 31.39 -28.43 25.28
C PRO A 339 31.91 -27.00 25.16
N LEU A 340 30.99 -26.03 25.21
CA LEU A 340 31.25 -24.59 25.09
C LEU A 340 32.30 -24.06 26.09
N PHE A 341 32.60 -24.83 27.14
CA PHE A 341 33.63 -24.54 28.12
C PHE A 341 34.30 -25.83 28.60
N SER A 342 35.63 -25.84 28.72
CA SER A 342 36.38 -26.88 29.40
C SER A 342 36.02 -26.93 30.90
N ALA A 343 36.25 -28.07 31.56
CA ALA A 343 36.00 -28.21 33.00
C ALA A 343 36.76 -27.16 33.84
N GLN A 344 37.92 -26.70 33.37
CA GLN A 344 38.68 -25.61 33.99
C GLN A 344 37.99 -24.25 33.86
N GLN A 345 37.34 -23.98 32.72
CA GLN A 345 36.58 -22.75 32.51
C GLN A 345 35.30 -22.72 33.37
N TRP A 346 34.66 -23.86 33.61
CA TRP A 346 33.54 -23.97 34.55
C TRP A 346 33.96 -23.72 36.00
N GLN A 347 35.08 -24.29 36.43
CA GLN A 347 35.63 -24.01 37.77
C GLN A 347 36.02 -22.53 37.96
N ALA A 348 36.53 -21.89 36.91
CA ALA A 348 36.82 -20.45 36.93
C ALA A 348 35.54 -19.61 37.08
N ILE A 349 34.48 -19.92 36.32
CA ILE A 349 33.19 -19.22 36.41
C ILE A 349 32.54 -19.41 37.78
N GLU A 350 32.55 -20.63 38.33
CA GLU A 350 32.04 -20.89 39.68
C GLU A 350 32.84 -20.18 40.77
N SER A 351 34.17 -20.09 40.62
CA SER A 351 35.03 -19.36 41.58
C SER A 351 34.77 -17.84 41.54
N MET A 352 34.50 -17.29 40.36
CA MET A 352 34.15 -15.89 40.16
C MET A 352 32.76 -15.54 40.73
N GLN A 353 31.80 -16.47 40.65
CA GLN A 353 30.48 -16.33 41.26
C GLN A 353 30.54 -16.44 42.80
N ARG A 354 31.30 -17.40 43.34
CA ARG A 354 31.47 -17.56 44.79
C ARG A 354 32.18 -16.36 45.45
N ASN A 355 33.02 -15.65 44.70
CA ASN A 355 33.77 -14.48 45.20
C ASN A 355 33.09 -13.14 44.90
N GLY A 356 31.85 -13.12 44.42
CA GLY A 356 31.05 -11.90 44.25
C GLY A 356 31.58 -10.92 43.18
N LEU A 357 32.37 -11.39 42.21
CA LEU A 357 33.08 -10.55 41.24
C LEU A 357 32.32 -10.29 39.92
N TYR A 358 30.99 -10.38 39.93
CA TYR A 358 30.16 -9.95 38.79
C TYR A 358 29.45 -8.62 39.08
N PRO A 359 29.95 -7.47 38.59
CA PRO A 359 29.16 -6.25 38.49
C PRO A 359 28.32 -6.28 37.21
N LEU A 360 27.00 -6.35 37.33
CA LEU A 360 26.09 -5.93 36.26
C LEU A 360 26.10 -4.40 36.17
N LYS A 361 27.04 -3.84 35.41
CA LYS A 361 26.92 -2.48 34.86
C LYS A 361 26.91 -2.57 33.34
N GLN A 362 25.73 -2.31 32.76
CA GLN A 362 25.57 -2.07 31.34
C GLN A 362 26.35 -0.80 30.92
N PRO A 363 26.87 -0.74 29.69
CA PRO A 363 27.55 0.44 29.20
C PRO A 363 26.59 1.61 28.98
N ASP A 364 27.02 2.78 29.44
CA ASP A 364 26.42 4.09 29.19
C ASP A 364 26.64 4.48 27.72
N ILE A 365 25.58 4.46 26.91
CA ILE A 365 25.58 5.02 25.56
C ILE A 365 24.72 6.29 25.58
N ARG A 366 25.32 7.39 26.02
CA ARG A 366 24.83 8.74 25.76
C ARG A 366 25.48 9.25 24.48
N GLY A 367 24.65 9.65 23.50
CA GLY A 367 25.08 10.54 22.43
C GLY A 367 24.71 10.07 21.02
N ILE A 368 23.42 9.98 20.71
CA ILE A 368 22.96 10.16 19.32
C ILE A 368 21.73 11.07 19.36
N ALA A 369 21.91 12.30 18.91
CA ALA A 369 20.82 13.22 18.63
C ALA A 369 20.16 12.80 17.30
N LEU A 370 18.83 12.60 17.32
CA LEU A 370 18.01 12.53 16.11
C LEU A 370 17.01 13.70 16.12
N PRO A 371 16.79 14.39 14.98
CA PRO A 371 15.98 15.59 14.94
C PRO A 371 14.47 15.30 15.02
N ARG A 372 13.79 16.38 15.41
CA ARG A 372 12.38 16.55 15.72
C ARG A 372 11.46 16.21 14.54
N GLU A 373 10.39 15.48 14.85
CA GLU A 373 8.97 15.79 14.56
C GLU A 373 8.17 14.51 14.24
N THR A 374 7.55 13.92 15.26
CA THR A 374 6.23 13.29 15.14
C THR A 374 5.71 13.03 16.55
N VAL A 375 4.44 13.37 16.84
CA VAL A 375 3.47 12.43 17.39
C VAL A 375 2.07 13.00 17.13
N VAL A 376 1.28 12.29 16.32
CA VAL A 376 -0.18 12.41 16.28
C VAL A 376 -0.71 11.23 17.11
N GLN A 377 -1.26 11.50 18.29
CA GLN A 377 -1.97 10.49 19.08
C GLN A 377 -3.46 10.53 18.72
N ALA A 378 -4.05 9.35 18.55
CA ALA A 378 -5.49 9.18 18.33
C ALA A 378 -6.10 8.48 19.56
N VAL A 379 -7.24 8.96 20.02
CA VAL A 379 -8.11 8.27 20.97
C VAL A 379 -9.12 7.50 20.13
N THR A 380 -8.93 6.19 20.00
CA THR A 380 -9.75 5.31 19.17
C THR A 380 -10.60 4.39 20.03
N GLY A 381 -11.91 4.34 19.77
CA GLY A 381 -12.77 3.24 20.22
C GLY A 381 -13.32 3.36 21.64
N VAL A 382 -13.26 4.55 22.25
CA VAL A 382 -13.85 4.82 23.56
C VAL A 382 -14.69 6.09 23.44
N PRO A 383 -15.99 6.08 23.79
CA PRO A 383 -16.79 7.29 23.79
C PRO A 383 -16.19 8.32 24.75
N PHE A 384 -16.08 9.55 24.27
CA PHE A 384 -15.59 10.67 25.07
C PHE A 384 -16.51 11.88 24.90
N GLN A 385 -16.47 12.76 25.88
CA GLN A 385 -17.20 14.01 25.89
C GLN A 385 -16.23 15.18 26.09
N LEU A 386 -16.26 16.13 25.16
CA LEU A 386 -15.54 17.38 25.22
C LEU A 386 -16.45 18.47 25.75
N GLU A 387 -15.96 19.25 26.70
CA GLU A 387 -16.61 20.49 27.12
C GLU A 387 -15.91 21.67 26.47
N LEU A 388 -16.70 22.53 25.81
CA LEU A 388 -16.20 23.71 25.12
C LEU A 388 -16.35 24.95 26.00
N ARG A 389 -15.56 25.98 25.70
CA ARG A 389 -15.55 27.27 26.43
C ARG A 389 -16.90 27.99 26.43
N ASN A 390 -17.73 27.76 25.42
CA ASN A 390 -19.09 28.27 25.35
C ASN A 390 -20.13 27.43 26.13
N GLY A 391 -19.68 26.45 26.91
CA GLY A 391 -20.52 25.53 27.69
C GLY A 391 -21.15 24.40 26.86
N ARG A 392 -20.89 24.32 25.55
CA ARG A 392 -21.40 23.22 24.72
C ARG A 392 -20.58 21.95 24.98
N GLN A 393 -21.27 20.81 24.98
CA GLN A 393 -20.65 19.50 25.08
C GLN A 393 -20.69 18.78 23.73
N VAL A 394 -19.59 18.14 23.34
CA VAL A 394 -19.47 17.37 22.10
C VAL A 394 -19.08 15.94 22.45
N GLN A 395 -19.94 14.98 22.12
CA GLN A 395 -19.63 13.56 22.24
C GLN A 395 -19.02 13.03 20.95
N GLY A 396 -17.97 12.21 21.07
CA GLY A 396 -17.28 11.60 19.94
C GLY A 396 -16.85 10.18 20.25
N SER A 397 -16.71 9.37 19.21
CA SER A 397 -16.21 7.99 19.28
C SER A 397 -14.74 7.88 18.84
N TYR A 398 -14.23 8.93 18.18
CA TYR A 398 -12.83 9.05 17.80
C TYR A 398 -12.35 10.50 17.82
N ALA A 399 -11.16 10.74 18.39
CA ALA A 399 -10.51 12.04 18.42
C ALA A 399 -9.05 11.92 17.95
N ARG A 400 -8.62 12.84 17.09
CA ARG A 400 -7.24 12.94 16.61
C ARG A 400 -6.68 14.32 16.86
N PHE A 401 -5.53 14.39 17.52
CA PHE A 401 -4.82 15.65 17.72
C PHE A 401 -4.13 16.06 16.41
N GLU A 402 -4.41 17.27 15.93
CA GLU A 402 -3.77 17.89 14.77
C GLU A 402 -3.05 19.18 15.18
N SER A 403 -2.14 19.68 14.35
CA SER A 403 -1.37 20.91 14.64
C SER A 403 -2.24 22.14 14.91
N THR A 404 -3.49 22.15 14.42
CA THR A 404 -4.41 23.29 14.52
C THR A 404 -5.61 23.06 15.44
N GLY A 405 -5.73 21.88 16.07
CA GLY A 405 -6.87 21.55 16.93
C GLY A 405 -7.13 20.06 17.04
N LEU A 406 -8.24 19.70 17.69
CA LEU A 406 -8.70 18.33 17.84
C LEU A 406 -9.73 18.01 16.74
N LEU A 407 -9.44 17.04 15.88
CA LEU A 407 -10.42 16.51 14.94
C LEU A 407 -11.25 15.44 15.66
N VAL A 408 -12.52 15.75 15.87
CA VAL A 408 -13.51 14.91 16.55
C VAL A 408 -14.40 14.27 15.49
N HIS A 409 -14.50 12.95 15.52
CA HIS A 409 -15.48 12.21 14.75
C HIS A 409 -16.64 11.85 15.68
N THR A 410 -17.79 12.44 15.39
CA THR A 410 -19.07 12.04 15.97
C THR A 410 -19.69 10.97 15.07
N GLU A 411 -20.82 10.39 15.48
CA GLU A 411 -21.53 9.39 14.67
C GLU A 411 -21.99 9.94 13.31
N SER A 412 -22.22 11.25 13.22
CA SER A 412 -22.80 11.89 12.04
C SER A 412 -21.85 12.84 11.30
N LEU A 413 -20.82 13.38 11.96
CA LEU A 413 -20.01 14.49 11.43
C LEU A 413 -18.55 14.43 11.88
N ARG A 414 -17.67 15.05 11.08
CA ARG A 414 -16.29 15.37 11.49
C ARG A 414 -16.22 16.85 11.84
N VAL A 415 -15.81 17.14 13.08
CA VAL A 415 -15.73 18.51 13.61
C VAL A 415 -14.31 18.77 14.07
N ARG A 416 -13.68 19.83 13.55
CA ARG A 416 -12.40 20.30 14.07
C ARG A 416 -12.66 21.34 15.17
N VAL A 417 -12.17 21.07 16.37
CA VAL A 417 -12.29 21.95 17.53
C VAL A 417 -10.93 22.56 17.85
N PRO A 418 -10.75 23.89 17.79
CA PRO A 418 -9.50 24.54 18.18
C PRO A 418 -9.17 24.30 19.66
N TYR A 419 -7.88 24.13 19.99
CA TYR A 419 -7.49 23.82 21.38
C TYR A 419 -7.92 24.86 22.42
N PHE A 420 -7.94 26.14 22.05
CA PHE A 420 -8.36 27.22 22.95
C PHE A 420 -9.86 27.20 23.29
N GLU A 421 -10.65 26.37 22.60
CA GLU A 421 -12.06 26.19 22.89
C GLU A 421 -12.35 25.04 23.83
N ILE A 422 -11.36 24.21 24.22
CA ILE A 422 -11.59 23.02 25.04
C ILE A 422 -11.32 23.34 26.52
N THR A 423 -12.34 23.21 27.37
CA THR A 423 -12.23 23.44 28.83
C THR A 423 -12.18 22.15 29.64
N GLY A 424 -12.63 21.03 29.06
CA GLY A 424 -12.59 19.71 29.71
C GLY A 424 -12.67 18.57 28.71
N LEU A 425 -12.04 17.45 29.08
CA LEU A 425 -12.17 16.17 28.37
C LEU A 425 -12.56 15.09 29.38
N SER A 426 -13.66 14.41 29.09
CA SER A 426 -14.16 13.26 29.84
C SER A 426 -14.08 12.02 28.95
N VAL A 427 -13.47 10.95 29.44
CA VAL A 427 -13.40 9.67 28.72
C VAL A 427 -14.11 8.61 29.56
N GLU A 428 -15.09 7.95 28.95
CA GLU A 428 -15.84 6.87 29.58
C GLU A 428 -15.29 5.53 29.10
N THR A 429 -14.51 4.87 29.94
CA THR A 429 -14.08 3.49 29.69
C THR A 429 -15.06 2.52 30.35
N THR A 430 -15.07 1.26 29.91
CA THR A 430 -15.92 0.19 30.45
C THR A 430 -15.78 -0.06 31.96
N GLN A 431 -14.81 0.57 32.64
CA GLN A 431 -14.57 0.38 34.09
C GLN A 431 -14.27 1.67 34.87
N ALA A 432 -14.23 2.85 34.25
CA ALA A 432 -14.03 4.13 34.95
C ALA A 432 -14.29 5.34 34.05
N THR A 433 -14.74 6.43 34.68
CA THR A 433 -14.82 7.76 34.06
C THR A 433 -13.71 8.65 34.59
N PHE A 434 -12.90 9.20 33.70
CA PHE A 434 -11.84 10.15 34.06
C PHE A 434 -12.22 11.55 33.57
N ARG A 435 -12.20 12.53 34.46
CA ARG A 435 -12.41 13.94 34.13
C ARG A 435 -11.15 14.75 34.39
N LEU A 436 -10.60 15.33 33.33
CA LEU A 436 -9.42 16.20 33.39
C LEU A 436 -9.88 17.66 33.34
N HIS A 437 -9.60 18.42 34.41
CA HIS A 437 -9.84 19.85 34.49
C HIS A 437 -8.53 20.62 34.26
N PHE A 438 -8.52 21.51 33.27
CA PHE A 438 -7.38 22.38 32.99
C PHE A 438 -7.60 23.70 33.72
N LYS A 439 -6.80 23.97 34.76
CA LYS A 439 -7.00 25.12 35.68
C LYS A 439 -6.15 26.35 35.31
N ASP A 440 -5.34 26.27 34.25
CA ASP A 440 -4.35 27.29 33.92
C ASP A 440 -4.38 27.59 32.41
N GLU A 441 -4.64 28.85 32.07
CA GLU A 441 -4.75 29.35 30.69
C GLU A 441 -3.41 29.33 29.93
N SER A 442 -2.30 29.01 30.61
CA SER A 442 -0.97 28.91 30.01
C SER A 442 -0.59 27.52 29.51
N VAL A 443 -1.45 26.51 29.72
CA VAL A 443 -1.13 25.12 29.37
C VAL A 443 -1.40 24.85 27.89
N ARG A 444 -0.41 25.15 27.04
CA ARG A 444 -0.50 24.96 25.58
C ARG A 444 -0.08 23.57 25.08
N ASP A 445 0.49 22.73 25.94
CA ASP A 445 1.00 21.42 25.53
C ASP A 445 1.02 20.46 26.75
N VAL A 446 -0.01 19.63 26.87
CA VAL A 446 -0.09 18.55 27.87
C VAL A 446 0.16 17.23 27.18
N ARG A 447 1.23 16.54 27.58
CA ARG A 447 1.53 15.20 27.08
C ARG A 447 1.44 14.20 28.22
N ILE A 448 0.46 13.30 28.13
CA ILE A 448 0.33 12.17 29.06
C ILE A 448 1.36 11.13 28.63
N ARG A 449 2.34 10.86 29.51
CA ARG A 449 3.44 9.96 29.19
C ARG A 449 3.20 8.54 29.70
N GLU A 450 2.62 8.42 30.88
CA GLU A 450 2.43 7.13 31.55
C GLU A 450 1.31 7.25 32.61
N PHE A 451 0.42 6.27 32.66
CA PHE A 451 -0.63 6.13 33.66
C PHE A 451 -0.39 4.83 34.44
N SER A 452 -0.29 4.92 35.76
CA SER A 452 -0.01 3.76 36.63
C SER A 452 -0.90 3.77 37.86
N ARG A 453 -0.97 2.63 38.57
CA ARG A 453 -1.73 2.51 39.82
C ARG A 453 -1.27 3.46 40.93
N THR A 454 -0.06 4.01 40.84
CA THR A 454 0.59 4.79 41.92
C THR A 454 0.87 6.24 41.58
N GLY A 455 0.53 6.71 40.37
CA GLY A 455 0.75 8.10 39.98
C GLY A 455 0.52 8.38 38.49
N LEU A 456 0.32 9.68 38.19
CA LEU A 456 0.22 10.22 36.83
C LEU A 456 1.46 11.07 36.54
N LYS A 457 2.19 10.73 35.48
CA LYS A 457 3.33 11.52 35.00
C LYS A 457 2.91 12.33 33.78
N VAL A 458 2.91 13.66 33.96
CA VAL A 458 2.52 14.61 32.91
C VAL A 458 3.70 15.51 32.58
N LEU A 459 3.88 15.79 31.30
CA LEU A 459 4.78 16.85 30.84
C LEU A 459 3.97 18.13 30.68
N VAL A 460 4.39 19.18 31.38
CA VAL A 460 3.92 20.55 31.16
C VAL A 460 5.06 21.28 30.44
N GLY A 461 4.92 21.46 29.12
CA GLY A 461 6.05 21.80 28.27
C GLY A 461 7.11 20.68 28.26
N ASN A 462 8.40 21.01 28.46
CA ASN A 462 9.50 20.04 28.49
C ASN A 462 9.90 19.58 29.91
N GLN A 463 9.18 20.00 30.94
CA GLN A 463 9.51 19.62 32.31
C GLN A 463 8.61 18.49 32.82
N PRO A 464 9.17 17.34 33.21
CA PRO A 464 8.39 16.25 33.78
C PRO A 464 7.89 16.66 35.16
N ARG A 465 6.57 16.63 35.35
CA ARG A 465 5.94 16.77 36.66
C ARG A 465 5.25 15.45 37.01
N GLU A 466 5.66 14.90 38.14
CA GLU A 466 5.04 13.70 38.71
C GLU A 466 3.98 14.17 39.72
N TYR A 467 2.72 13.90 39.41
CA TYR A 467 1.63 14.19 40.33
C TYR A 467 1.28 12.89 41.06
N ARG A 468 1.67 12.82 42.34
CA ARG A 468 1.18 11.80 43.27
C ARG A 468 -0.13 12.30 43.85
N TYR A 469 -1.20 11.55 43.63
CA TYR A 469 -2.47 11.79 44.28
C TYR A 469 -2.46 11.13 45.66
N THR A 470 -2.91 11.85 46.68
CA THR A 470 -3.00 11.36 48.06
C THR A 470 -4.24 10.50 48.29
N GLU A 471 -5.32 10.74 47.55
CA GLU A 471 -6.54 9.92 47.57
C GLU A 471 -7.10 9.79 46.15
N LEU A 472 -7.41 8.54 45.76
CA LEU A 472 -8.12 8.21 44.54
C LEU A 472 -9.54 7.79 44.95
N ASN A 473 -10.50 8.72 44.88
CA ASN A 473 -11.89 8.39 45.20
C ASN A 473 -12.53 7.66 44.02
N VAL A 474 -12.52 6.33 44.10
CA VAL A 474 -13.28 5.44 43.21
C VAL A 474 -14.72 5.44 43.68
N LEU A 475 -15.57 6.24 43.04
CA LEU A 475 -17.02 6.25 43.30
C LEU A 475 -17.66 5.03 42.63
N SER A 476 -17.53 3.89 43.32
CA SER A 476 -18.15 2.57 43.08
C SER A 476 -17.84 1.85 41.77
N VAL A 477 -17.75 0.52 41.88
CA VAL A 477 -17.55 -0.46 40.80
C VAL A 477 -18.66 -1.52 40.93
N PRO A 478 -19.32 -1.87 39.81
CA PRO A 478 -19.39 -3.28 39.39
C PRO A 478 -18.52 -3.55 38.18
#